data_AF-A0A2N1KUW6-F1
#
_entry.id   AF-A0A2N1KUW6-F1
#
_cell.length_a   1.000
_cell.length_b   1.000
_cell.length_c   1.000
_cell.angle_alpha   90.00
_cell.angle_beta   90.00
_cell.angle_gamma   90.00
#
_symmetry.space_group_name_H-M   'P 1'
#
loop_
_entity.id
_entity.type
_entity.pdbx_description
1 polymer ?
#
loop_
_entity_poly.entity_id
_entity_poly.type
_entity_poly.pdbx_seq_one_letter_code
_entity_poly.pdbx_strand_id
1 'polypeptide(L)' 'PIELSIYGIHHSSRNWKDPEKFIPERFENEKHDHYSWLGFGGGNRLCLGINFSLIEQRIILCALLRKYEVSLPAD' A
#
# COMPACT_ATOMS: atom_id res chain seq x y z
N PRO A 1 -4.12 -17.63 -21.16
CA PRO A 1 -3.29 -16.51 -20.62
C PRO A 1 -2.92 -16.77 -19.16
N ILE A 2 -1.68 -16.42 -18.75
CA ILE A 2 -1.27 -16.48 -17.35
C ILE A 2 -1.48 -15.10 -16.76
N GLU A 3 -2.20 -15.03 -15.64
CA GLU A 3 -2.50 -13.78 -14.92
C GLU A 3 -2.05 -13.90 -13.46
N LEU A 4 -1.57 -12.79 -12.91
CA LEU A 4 -1.23 -12.68 -11.50
C LEU A 4 -2.31 -11.88 -10.77
N SER A 5 -3.02 -12.51 -9.84
CA SER A 5 -3.99 -11.81 -8.98
C SER A 5 -3.27 -11.03 -7.88
N ILE A 6 -2.96 -9.76 -8.15
CA ILE A 6 -2.35 -8.85 -7.17
C ILE A 6 -3.28 -8.67 -5.96
N TYR A 7 -4.58 -8.50 -6.20
CA TYR A 7 -5.59 -8.40 -5.16
C TYR A 7 -5.57 -9.63 -4.24
N GLY A 8 -5.55 -10.84 -4.82
CA GLY A 8 -5.50 -12.08 -4.05
C GLY A 8 -4.23 -12.23 -3.21
N ILE A 9 -3.07 -11.77 -3.73
CA ILE A 9 -1.81 -11.77 -2.98
C ILE A 9 -1.87 -10.82 -1.79
N HIS A 10 -2.42 -9.61 -1.97
CA HIS A 10 -2.54 -8.59 -0.92
C HIS A 10 -3.58 -8.95 0.15
N HIS A 11 -4.58 -9.78 -0.19
CA HIS A 11 -5.64 -10.22 0.73
C HIS A 11 -5.47 -11.68 1.20
N SER A 12 -4.35 -12.32 0.87
CA SER A 12 -4.08 -13.70 1.26
C SER A 12 -3.76 -13.79 2.76
N SER A 13 -4.54 -14.57 3.50
CA SER A 13 -4.29 -14.89 4.91
C SER A 13 -3.00 -15.70 5.13
N ARG A 14 -2.40 -16.23 4.06
CA ARG A 14 -1.06 -16.86 4.11
C ARG A 14 0.04 -15.82 4.36
N ASN A 15 -0.13 -14.62 3.82
CA ASN A 15 0.87 -13.55 3.86
C ASN A 15 0.52 -12.48 4.90
N TRP A 16 -0.78 -12.24 5.13
CA TRP A 16 -1.28 -11.12 5.91
C TRP A 16 -2.23 -11.58 7.01
N LYS A 17 -1.93 -11.27 8.27
CA LYS A 17 -2.88 -11.45 9.37
C LYS A 17 -3.98 -10.39 9.25
N ASP A 18 -5.24 -10.80 9.36
CA ASP A 18 -6.41 -9.91 9.17
C ASP A 18 -6.32 -9.11 7.84
N PRO A 19 -6.32 -9.78 6.67
CA PRO A 19 -6.02 -9.14 5.38
C PRO A 19 -7.02 -8.03 4.99
N GLU A 20 -8.29 -8.20 5.35
CA GLU A 20 -9.37 -7.24 5.04
C GLU A 20 -9.36 -5.98 5.93
N LYS A 21 -8.52 -5.94 6.97
CA LYS A 21 -8.42 -4.77 7.86
C LYS A 21 -7.34 -3.81 7.39
N PHE A 22 -7.66 -2.52 7.39
CA PHE A 22 -6.68 -1.45 7.20
C PHE A 22 -5.86 -1.28 8.48
N ILE A 23 -4.64 -1.82 8.49
CA ILE A 23 -3.71 -1.78 9.64
C ILE A 23 -2.36 -1.25 9.14
N PRO A 24 -2.14 0.08 9.07
CA PRO A 24 -0.88 0.68 8.59
C PRO A 24 0.35 0.18 9.35
N GLU A 25 0.21 -0.06 10.65
CA GLU A 25 1.29 -0.46 11.56
C GLU A 25 1.93 -1.80 11.17
N ARG A 26 1.23 -2.62 10.36
CA ARG A 26 1.81 -3.89 9.85
C ARG A 26 3.07 -3.68 9.01
N PHE A 27 3.27 -2.48 8.47
CA PHE A 27 4.42 -2.14 7.63
C PHE A 27 5.59 -1.52 8.42
N GLU A 28 5.46 -1.27 9.73
CA GLU A 28 6.54 -0.68 10.54
C GLU A 28 7.74 -1.62 10.72
N ASN A 29 7.48 -2.94 10.70
CA ASN A 29 8.51 -3.97 10.80
C ASN A 29 8.62 -4.69 9.45
N GLU A 30 9.62 -4.34 8.64
CA GLU A 30 9.86 -4.88 7.28
C GLU A 30 10.29 -6.36 7.27
N LYS A 31 9.42 -7.27 7.75
CA LYS A 31 9.65 -8.72 7.68
C LYS A 31 8.68 -9.41 6.71
N HIS A 32 8.28 -8.71 5.65
CA HIS A 32 7.39 -9.27 4.64
C HIS A 32 8.22 -9.85 3.49
N ASP A 33 7.80 -10.99 2.96
CA ASP A 33 8.39 -11.53 1.74
C ASP A 33 8.22 -10.52 0.58
N HIS A 34 9.25 -10.40 -0.26
CA HIS A 34 9.30 -9.44 -1.37
C HIS A 34 8.12 -9.55 -2.35
N TYR A 35 7.46 -10.72 -2.43
CA TYR A 35 6.30 -10.95 -3.29
C TYR A 35 4.97 -10.96 -2.55
N SER A 36 4.95 -10.69 -1.25
CA SER A 36 3.71 -10.53 -0.48
C SER A 36 3.06 -9.17 -0.70
N TRP A 37 3.86 -8.13 -1.00
CA TRP A 37 3.39 -6.79 -1.34
C TRP A 37 3.88 -6.39 -2.73
N LEU A 38 2.92 -6.23 -3.64
CA LEU A 38 3.16 -5.98 -5.07
C LEU A 38 2.41 -4.73 -5.57
N GLY A 39 2.26 -3.71 -4.72
CA GLY A 39 1.56 -2.46 -5.06
C GLY A 39 2.15 -1.74 -6.27
N PHE A 40 3.43 -2.00 -6.57
CA PHE A 40 4.17 -1.45 -7.70
C PHE A 40 4.70 -2.54 -8.65
N GLY A 41 4.16 -3.76 -8.56
CA GLY A 41 4.72 -4.95 -9.21
C GLY A 41 5.93 -5.51 -8.47
N GLY A 42 6.74 -6.32 -9.16
CA GLY A 42 7.92 -6.97 -8.58
C GLY A 42 8.89 -7.50 -9.63
N GLY A 43 10.08 -7.91 -9.19
CA GLY A 43 11.14 -8.42 -10.05
C GLY A 43 11.64 -7.40 -11.08
N ASN A 44 12.07 -7.88 -12.25
CA ASN A 44 12.67 -7.05 -13.31
C ASN A 44 11.70 -6.04 -13.96
N ARG A 45 10.40 -6.13 -13.66
CA ARG A 45 9.36 -5.22 -14.16
C ARG A 45 8.73 -4.39 -13.04
N LEU A 46 9.43 -4.25 -11.91
CA LEU A 46 9.03 -3.35 -10.83
C LEU A 46 8.86 -1.92 -11.38
N CYS A 47 7.81 -1.23 -10.94
CA CYS A 47 7.57 0.15 -11.32
C CYS A 47 8.78 1.03 -10.95
N LEU A 48 9.35 1.70 -11.95
CA LEU A 48 10.46 2.62 -11.77
C LEU A 48 10.11 3.79 -10.83
N GLY A 49 8.82 4.13 -10.74
CA GLY A 49 8.29 5.24 -9.93
C GLY A 49 8.02 4.90 -8.47
N ILE A 50 8.35 3.72 -7.95
CA ILE A 50 8.03 3.31 -6.57
C ILE A 50 8.51 4.33 -5.53
N ASN A 51 9.78 4.71 -5.57
CA ASN A 51 10.36 5.63 -4.59
C ASN A 51 9.76 7.03 -4.70
N PHE A 52 9.53 7.49 -5.94
CA PHE A 52 8.90 8.78 -6.19
C PHE A 52 7.47 8.81 -5.62
N SER A 53 6.67 7.80 -5.91
CA SER A 53 5.30 7.69 -5.41
C SER A 53 5.23 7.64 -3.88
N LEU A 54 6.10 6.86 -3.23
CA LEU A 54 6.12 6.76 -1.76
C LEU A 54 6.51 8.09 -1.09
N ILE A 55 7.41 8.86 -1.70
CA ILE A 55 7.77 10.20 -1.22
C ILE A 55 6.59 11.16 -1.38
N GLU A 56 5.96 11.20 -2.56
CA GLU A 56 4.81 12.07 -2.82
C GLU A 56 3.63 11.76 -1.89
N GLN A 57 3.31 10.48 -1.67
CA GLN A 57 2.24 10.07 -0.75
C GLN A 57 2.48 10.61 0.67
N ARG A 58 3.72 10.51 1.17
CA ARG A 58 4.08 11.07 2.49
C ARG A 58 3.91 12.59 2.53
N ILE A 59 4.37 13.29 1.50
CA ILE A 59 4.25 14.75 1.40
C ILE A 59 2.78 15.16 1.36
N ILE A 60 1.95 14.50 0.54
CA ILE A 60 0.52 14.79 0.40
C ILE A 60 -0.21 14.55 1.71
N LEU A 61 0.01 13.41 2.38
CA LEU A 61 -0.61 13.12 3.68
C LEU A 61 -0.26 14.19 4.73
N CYS A 62 1.03 14.55 4.84
CA CYS A 62 1.46 15.61 5.75
C CYS A 62 0.86 16.98 5.37
N ALA A 63 0.78 17.31 4.08
CA ALA A 63 0.21 18.57 3.62
C ALA A 63 -1.29 18.67 3.90
N LEU A 64 -2.03 17.59 3.65
CA LEU A 64 -3.47 17.49 3.94
C LEU A 64 -3.73 17.74 5.43
N LEU A 65 -3.07 16.98 6.30
CA LEU A 65 -3.27 17.07 7.76
C LEU A 65 -2.84 18.41 8.37
N ARG A 66 -1.88 19.12 7.76
CA ARG A 66 -1.36 20.40 8.30
C ARG A 66 -2.11 21.63 7.79
N LYS A 67 -2.69 21.57 6.60
CA LYS A 67 -3.26 22.74 5.92
C LYS A 67 -4.77 22.73 5.85
N TYR A 68 -5.40 21.57 6.00
CA TYR A 68 -6.83 21.42 5.79
C TYR A 68 -7.49 20.76 7.00
N GLU A 69 -8.67 21.24 7.32
CA GLU A 69 -9.62 20.52 8.17
C GLU A 69 -10.65 19.87 7.25
N VAL A 70 -10.80 18.55 7.36
CA VAL A 70 -11.64 17.75 6.48
C VAL A 70 -12.88 17.33 7.25
N SER A 71 -14.05 17.58 6.68
CA SER A 71 -15.34 17.09 7.18
C SER A 71 -16.06 16.33 6.08
N LEU A 72 -16.88 15.37 6.48
CA LEU A 72 -17.84 14.75 5.58
C LEU A 72 -19.05 15.67 5.47
N PRO A 73 -19.68 15.80 4.29
CA PRO A 73 -21.00 16.42 4.19
C PRO A 73 -21.97 15.76 5.17
N ALA A 74 -22.88 16.55 5.74
CA ALA A 74 -24.07 15.97 6.35
C ALA A 74 -24.91 15.30 5.25
N ASP A 75 -25.55 14.18 5.60
CA ASP A 75 -26.44 13.43 4.70
C ASP A 75 -27.51 14.32 4.05
#